data_AF-A0A931Z5I6-F1
#
_entry.id   AF-A0A931Z5I6-F1
#
_cell.length_a   1.000
_cell.length_b   1.000
_cell.length_c   1.000
_cell.angle_alpha   90.00
_cell.angle_beta   90.00
_cell.angle_gamma   90.00
#
_symmetry.space_group_name_H-M   'P 1'
#
loop_
_entity.id
_entity.type
_entity.pdbx_description
1 polymer ?
#
loop_
_entity_poly.entity_id
_entity_poly.type
_entity_poly.pdbx_seq_one_letter_code
_entity_poly.pdbx_strand_id
1 'polypeptide(L)' 'MFRDYIAALLTHVEKEIKAGRPREEIVKLENLPGFPDLHVPPGRGNRLGSNLGTAYDELTSG' A
#
# COMPACT_ATOMS: atom_id res chain seq x y z
N MET A 1 15.48 -4.18 -4.02
CA MET A 1 14.57 -3.35 -4.81
C MET A 1 13.12 -3.83 -4.69
N PHE A 2 12.68 -4.86 -5.43
CA PHE A 2 11.26 -5.28 -5.35
C PHE A 2 10.87 -5.86 -3.99
N ARG A 3 11.75 -6.65 -3.36
CA ARG A 3 11.54 -7.15 -1.98
C ARG A 3 11.36 -6.02 -0.97
N ASP A 4 12.18 -4.98 -1.06
CA ASP A 4 12.14 -3.84 -0.13
C ASP A 4 10.86 -3.02 -0.32
N TYR A 5 10.39 -2.91 -1.57
CA TYR A 5 9.10 -2.30 -1.90
C TYR A 5 7.93 -3.05 -1.26
N ILE A 6 7.89 -4.38 -1.39
CA ILE A 6 6.83 -5.20 -0.76
C ILE A 6 6.88 -5.08 0.77
N ALA A 7 8.07 -5.12 1.37
CA ALA A 7 8.23 -4.95 2.82
C ALA A 7 7.77 -3.56 3.30
N ALA A 8 8.09 -2.51 2.55
CA ALA A 8 7.66 -1.14 2.86
C ALA A 8 6.14 -0.98 2.69
N LEU A 9 5.54 -1.61 1.67
CA LEU A 9 4.10 -1.63 1.47
C LEU A 9 3.38 -2.27 2.66
N LEU A 10 3.84 -3.44 3.10
CA LEU A 10 3.28 -4.13 4.26
C LEU A 10 3.42 -3.27 5.53
N THR A 11 4.62 -2.71 5.75
CA THR A 11 4.88 -1.81 6.89
C THR A 11 3.97 -0.59 6.89
N HIS A 12 3.67 0.00 5.72
CA HIS A 12 2.75 1.12 5.61
C HIS A 12 1.34 0.71 6.03
N VAL A 13 0.81 -0.38 5.48
CA VAL A 13 -0.54 -0.86 5.80
C VAL A 13 -0.68 -1.21 7.28
N GLU A 14 0.31 -1.90 7.86
CA GLU A 14 0.31 -2.20 9.31
C GLU A 14 0.26 -0.94 10.18
N LYS A 15 1.00 0.11 9.80
CA LYS A 15 1.02 1.38 10.55
C LYS A 15 -0.33 2.09 10.48
N GLU A 16 -0.93 2.16 9.31
CA GLU A 16 -2.22 2.83 9.13
C GLU A 16 -3.36 2.06 9.82
N ILE A 17 -3.34 0.72 9.79
CA ILE A 17 -4.27 -0.12 10.58
C ILE A 17 -4.13 0.19 12.07
N LYS A 18 -2.89 0.21 12.60
CA LYS A 18 -2.63 0.54 14.02
C LYS A 18 -3.05 1.97 14.38
N ALA A 19 -3.02 2.89 13.42
CA ALA A 19 -3.50 4.25 13.58
C ALA A 19 -5.04 4.37 13.49
N GLY A 20 -5.76 3.26 13.25
CA GLY A 20 -7.22 3.23 13.16
C GLY A 20 -7.77 3.81 11.85
N ARG A 21 -6.93 3.91 10.81
CA ARG A 21 -7.39 4.40 9.51
C ARG A 21 -8.28 3.37 8.81
N PRO A 22 -9.37 3.83 8.16
CA PRO A 22 -10.23 2.93 7.40
C PRO A 22 -9.55 2.49 6.09
N ARG A 23 -9.90 1.30 5.62
CA ARG A 23 -9.34 0.69 4.40
C ARG A 23 -9.41 1.63 3.18
N GLU A 24 -10.52 2.34 3.03
CA GLU A 24 -10.77 3.27 1.92
C GLU A 24 -9.80 4.44 1.88
N GLU A 25 -9.19 4.81 3.02
CA GLU A 25 -8.14 5.82 3.06
C GLU A 25 -6.77 5.23 2.74
N ILE A 26 -6.48 4.03 3.25
CA ILE A 26 -5.19 3.36 3.05
C ILE A 26 -4.95 3.10 1.55
N VAL A 27 -5.95 2.60 0.84
CA VAL A 27 -5.82 2.23 -0.59
C VAL A 27 -5.71 3.42 -1.55
N LYS A 28 -5.96 4.65 -1.08
CA LYS A 28 -5.89 5.87 -1.90
C LYS A 28 -4.48 6.43 -2.03
N LEU A 29 -3.48 5.82 -1.40
CA LEU A 29 -2.10 6.24 -1.57
C LEU A 29 -1.70 6.16 -3.05
N GLU A 30 -1.39 7.32 -3.64
CA GLU A 30 -1.09 7.42 -5.07
C GLU A 30 0.29 6.82 -5.39
N ASN A 31 1.26 7.04 -4.50
CA ASN A 31 2.64 6.61 -4.65
C ASN A 31 3.26 6.27 -3.30
N LEU A 32 4.08 5.20 -3.25
CA LEU A 32 4.75 4.80 -2.01
C LEU A 32 6.00 5.69 -1.78
N PRO A 33 6.10 6.41 -0.65
CA PRO A 33 7.30 7.20 -0.34
C PRO A 33 8.56 6.35 -0.30
N GLY A 34 9.68 6.88 -0.77
CA GLY A 34 10.98 6.18 -0.79
C GLY A 34 11.22 5.27 -2.01
N PHE A 35 10.27 5.18 -2.94
CA PHE A 35 10.39 4.36 -4.15
C PHE A 35 10.04 5.14 -5.43
N PRO A 36 10.74 6.25 -5.76
CA PRO A 36 10.39 7.12 -6.88
C PRO A 36 10.42 6.40 -8.24
N ASP A 37 11.30 5.41 -8.41
CA ASP A 37 11.40 4.62 -9.65
C ASP A 37 10.17 3.72 -9.89
N LEU A 38 9.35 3.51 -8.86
CA LEU A 38 8.12 2.71 -8.92
C LEU A 38 6.86 3.59 -8.91
N HIS A 39 7.02 4.92 -8.94
CA HIS A 39 5.90 5.83 -9.05
C HIS A 39 5.32 5.75 -10.46
N VAL A 40 4.01 5.62 -10.53
CA VAL A 40 3.29 5.55 -11.80
C VAL A 40 2.06 6.45 -11.71
N PRO A 41 1.67 7.12 -12.82
CA PRO A 41 0.49 7.98 -12.81
C PRO A 41 -0.76 7.23 -12.30
N PRO A 42 -1.67 7.91 -11.58
CA PRO A 42 -2.94 7.33 -11.18
C PRO A 42 -3.71 6.79 -12.41
N GLY A 43 -4.33 5.62 -12.26
CA GLY A 43 -5.17 5.01 -13.31
C GLY A 43 -4.79 3.57 -13.64
N ARG A 44 -5.11 3.14 -14.87
CA ARG A 44 -5.21 1.73 -15.28
C ARG A 44 -3.91 0.90 -15.14
N GLY A 45 -2.76 1.55 -15.01
CA GLY A 45 -1.46 0.89 -14.80
C GLY A 45 -0.98 0.85 -13.35
N ASN A 46 -1.54 1.68 -12.46
CA ASN A 46 -1.12 1.75 -11.08
C ASN A 46 -1.77 0.64 -10.25
N ARG A 47 -0.96 -0.33 -9.85
CA ARG A 47 -1.40 -1.47 -9.03
C ARG A 47 -1.29 -1.21 -7.52
N LEU A 48 -0.78 -0.06 -7.10
CA LEU A 48 -0.53 0.25 -5.69
C LEU A 48 -1.81 0.12 -4.85
N GLY A 49 -2.91 0.75 -5.27
CA GLY A 49 -4.18 0.68 -4.54
C GLY A 49 -4.70 -0.76 -4.37
N SER A 50 -4.58 -1.60 -5.40
CA SER A 50 -4.95 -3.02 -5.31
C SER A 50 -4.03 -3.79 -4.36
N ASN A 51 -2.72 -3.57 -4.44
CA ASN A 51 -1.75 -4.22 -3.57
C ASN A 51 -1.97 -3.84 -2.09
N LEU A 52 -2.27 -2.56 -1.82
CA LEU A 52 -2.60 -2.06 -0.49
C LEU A 52 -3.89 -2.70 0.04
N GLY A 53 -4.90 -2.85 -0.82
CA GLY A 53 -6.15 -3.53 -0.49
C GLY A 53 -5.92 -4.98 -0.09
N THR A 54 -5.18 -5.74 -0.92
CA THR A 54 -4.83 -7.12 -0.60
C THR A 54 -4.05 -7.23 0.70
N ALA A 55 -3.02 -6.39 0.91
CA ALA A 55 -2.25 -6.42 2.15
C ALA A 55 -3.11 -6.10 3.39
N TYR A 56 -4.07 -5.18 3.28
CA TYR A 56 -5.01 -4.89 4.37
C TYR A 56 -5.90 -6.10 4.69
N ASP A 57 -6.47 -6.72 3.65
CA ASP A 57 -7.38 -7.85 3.80
C ASP A 57 -6.66 -9.03 4.46
N GLU A 58 -5.43 -9.33 4.05
CA GLU A 58 -4.58 -10.38 4.66
C GLU A 58 -4.22 -10.08 6.13
N LEU A 59 -3.92 -8.82 6.47
CA LEU A 59 -3.53 -8.44 7.84
C LEU A 59 -4.71 -8.38 8.83
N THR A 60 -5.93 -8.25 8.34
CA THR A 60 -7.15 -8.08 9.16
C THR A 60 -8.05 -9.31 9.20
N SER A 61 -7.83 -10.28 8.30
CA SER A 61 -8.58 -11.55 8.26
C SER A 61 -7.93 -12.66 9.11
N GLY A 62 -6.92 -12.32 9.92
CA GLY A 62 -6.22 -13.22 10.84
C GLY A 62 -6.93 -13.47 12.16
#